data_AF-A0A6H0SG18-F1
#
_entry.id   AF-A0A6H0SG18-F1
#
_cell.length_a   1.000
_cell.length_b   1.000
_cell.length_c   1.000
_cell.angle_alpha   90.00
_cell.angle_beta   90.00
_cell.angle_gamma   90.00
#
_symmetry.space_group_name_H-M   'P 1'
#
loop_
_entity.id
_entity.type
_entity.pdbx_description
1 polymer ?
#
loop_
_entity_poly.entity_id
_entity_poly.type
_entity_poly.pdbx_seq_one_letter_code
_entity_poly.pdbx_strand_id
1 'polypeptide(L)'
;MHRYIKRAVLVCLIALVLEGAFTLPFMAVYYGYPTLSLTQICSELLKVRYSDDALECKFPYPPLGPPEGAEGKDTARDVWGIQPIPQYDRLGFRELVDRYEARQARIAEQGG
;
A
#
# COMPACT_ATOMS: atom_id res chain seq x y z
N MET A 1 -31.27 21.35 36.28
CA MET A 1 -31.45 20.40 35.14
C MET A 1 -30.41 20.59 34.03
N HIS A 2 -30.17 21.81 33.52
CA HIS A 2 -29.19 22.10 32.45
C HIS A 2 -27.72 21.68 32.74
N ARG A 3 -27.28 21.72 34.00
CA ARG A 3 -25.88 21.41 34.39
C ARG A 3 -25.52 19.92 34.28
N TYR A 4 -26.49 19.03 34.52
CA TYR A 4 -26.28 17.57 34.44
C TYR A 4 -26.21 17.10 33.00
N ILE A 5 -27.12 17.59 32.15
CA ILE A 5 -27.11 17.29 30.72
C ILE A 5 -25.80 17.78 30.10
N LYS A 6 -25.34 19.00 30.45
CA LYS A 6 -24.04 19.51 29.98
C LYS A 6 -22.86 18.61 30.37
N ARG A 7 -22.84 18.08 31.60
CA ARG A 7 -21.80 17.15 32.05
C ARG A 7 -21.87 15.82 31.31
N ALA A 8 -23.06 15.27 31.13
CA ALA A 8 -23.26 14.02 30.39
C ALA A 8 -22.82 14.16 28.92
N VAL A 9 -23.24 15.23 28.25
CA VAL A 9 -22.83 15.51 26.86
C VAL A 9 -21.33 15.72 26.74
N LEU A 10 -20.69 16.44 27.70
CA LEU A 10 -19.24 16.60 27.71
C LEU A 10 -18.51 15.25 27.85
N VAL A 11 -19.00 14.37 28.73
CA VAL A 11 -18.43 13.03 28.90
C VAL A 11 -18.59 12.20 27.62
N CYS A 12 -19.77 12.23 26.99
CA CYS A 12 -20.00 11.52 25.73
C CYS A 12 -19.11 12.07 24.59
N LEU A 13 -18.92 13.39 24.51
CA LEU A 13 -18.01 13.99 23.53
C LEU A 13 -16.57 13.53 23.73
N ILE A 14 -16.08 13.50 24.97
CA ILE A 14 -14.74 12.99 25.29
C ILE A 14 -14.64 11.51 24.92
N ALA A 15 -15.66 10.70 25.23
CA ALA A 15 -15.68 9.28 24.88
C ALA A 15 -15.59 9.06 23.37
N LEU A 16 -16.35 9.81 22.56
CA LEU A 16 -16.30 9.73 21.09
C LEU A 16 -14.92 10.12 20.55
N VAL A 17 -14.27 11.13 21.13
CA VAL A 17 -12.91 11.51 20.73
C VAL A 17 -11.93 10.40 21.05
N LEU A 18 -12.00 9.79 22.23
CA LEU A 18 -11.12 8.68 22.60
C LEU A 18 -11.36 7.47 21.70
N GLU A 19 -12.62 7.11 21.42
CA GLU A 19 -12.96 6.02 20.53
C GLU A 19 -12.37 6.22 19.14
N GLY A 20 -12.57 7.40 18.52
CA GLY A 20 -12.00 7.73 17.22
C GLY A 20 -10.47 7.80 17.23
N ALA A 21 -9.89 8.41 18.28
CA ALA A 21 -8.44 8.59 18.41
C ALA A 21 -7.69 7.28 18.62
N PHE A 22 -8.30 6.25 19.21
CA PHE A 22 -7.68 4.94 19.36
C PHE A 22 -8.01 3.97 18.22
N THR A 23 -9.19 4.08 17.61
CA THR A 23 -9.59 3.19 16.52
C THR A 23 -8.69 3.37 15.29
N LEU A 24 -8.40 4.61 14.87
CA LEU A 24 -7.61 4.86 13.66
C LEU A 24 -6.14 4.39 13.78
N PRO A 25 -5.38 4.69 14.86
CA PRO A 25 -4.04 4.16 15.03
C PRO A 25 -4.01 2.65 15.16
N PHE A 26 -4.98 2.04 15.86
CA PHE A 26 -5.06 0.59 15.97
C PHE A 26 -5.30 -0.06 14.61
N MET A 27 -6.23 0.48 13.81
CA MET A 27 -6.48 0.04 12.44
C MET A 27 -5.24 0.21 11.56
N ALA A 28 -4.52 1.32 11.68
CA ALA A 28 -3.29 1.55 10.94
C ALA A 28 -2.18 0.55 11.31
N VAL A 29 -2.02 0.20 12.59
CA VAL A 29 -1.06 -0.85 13.01
C VAL A 29 -1.50 -2.23 12.52
N TYR A 30 -2.80 -2.53 12.55
CA TYR A 30 -3.34 -3.83 12.15
C TYR A 30 -3.23 -4.05 10.63
N TYR A 31 -3.73 -3.11 9.82
CA TYR A 31 -3.72 -3.21 8.35
C TYR A 31 -2.38 -2.80 7.71
N GLY A 32 -1.51 -2.13 8.47
CA GLY A 32 -0.21 -1.64 8.02
C GLY A 32 -0.21 -0.12 7.85
N TYR A 33 0.78 0.54 8.46
CA TYR A 33 0.89 1.99 8.42
C TYR A 33 1.39 2.42 7.03
N PRO A 34 0.77 3.40 6.36
CA PRO A 34 1.18 3.84 5.04
C PRO A 34 2.47 4.66 5.13
N THR A 35 3.62 3.99 5.18
CA THR A 35 4.95 4.61 5.11
C THR A 35 5.37 4.91 3.68
N LEU A 36 4.79 4.20 2.71
CA LEU A 36 5.10 4.35 1.28
C LEU A 36 4.21 5.40 0.61
N SER A 37 4.78 6.15 -0.34
CA SER A 37 4.03 7.06 -1.21
C SER A 37 3.17 6.27 -2.22
N LEU A 38 2.15 6.91 -2.79
CA LEU A 38 1.30 6.27 -3.82
C LEU A 38 2.10 5.77 -5.03
N THR A 39 3.17 6.47 -5.41
CA THR A 39 4.04 6.07 -6.53
C THR A 39 4.92 4.88 -6.16
N GLN A 40 5.41 4.81 -4.91
CA GLN A 40 6.15 3.64 -4.41
C GLN A 40 5.23 2.42 -4.33
N ILE A 41 4.01 2.58 -3.80
CA ILE A 41 3.02 1.49 -3.72
C ILE A 41 2.71 0.97 -5.13
N CYS A 42 2.46 1.87 -6.08
CA CYS A 42 2.24 1.50 -7.47
C CYS A 42 3.42 0.70 -8.04
N SER A 43 4.65 1.18 -7.83
CA SER A 43 5.86 0.52 -8.30
C SER A 43 6.01 -0.88 -7.69
N GLU A 44 5.81 -1.03 -6.39
CA GLU A 44 5.92 -2.33 -5.72
C GLU A 44 4.84 -3.32 -6.15
N LEU A 45 3.61 -2.85 -6.37
CA LEU A 45 2.55 -3.70 -6.94
C LEU A 45 2.88 -4.15 -8.37
N LEU A 46 3.49 -3.27 -9.16
CA LEU A 46 3.92 -3.58 -10.53
C LEU A 46 5.00 -4.67 -10.53
N LYS A 47 6.00 -4.54 -9.65
CA LYS A 47 7.08 -5.52 -9.49
C LYS A 47 6.55 -6.89 -9.08
N VAL A 48 5.56 -6.95 -8.18
CA VAL A 48 4.92 -8.22 -7.80
C VAL A 48 4.11 -8.81 -8.95
N ARG A 49 3.29 -7.99 -9.61
CA ARG A 49 2.44 -8.44 -10.74
C ARG A 49 3.27 -9.04 -11.88
N TYR A 50 4.37 -8.39 -12.24
CA TYR A 50 5.21 -8.82 -13.37
C TYR A 50 6.44 -9.62 -12.94
N SER A 51 6.60 -9.91 -11.64
CA SER A 51 7.76 -10.66 -11.12
C SER A 51 9.12 -10.06 -11.53
N ASP A 52 9.19 -8.74 -11.65
CA ASP A 52 10.37 -8.01 -12.13
C ASP A 52 10.64 -6.81 -11.23
N ASP A 53 11.81 -6.82 -10.58
CA ASP A 53 12.24 -5.81 -9.61
C ASP A 53 12.64 -4.47 -10.26
N ALA A 54 12.84 -4.41 -11.58
CA ALA A 54 13.26 -3.21 -12.29
C ALA A 54 12.08 -2.29 -12.68
N LEU A 55 10.84 -2.77 -12.57
CA LEU A 55 9.67 -2.03 -12.98
C LEU A 55 9.33 -0.90 -12.01
N GLU A 56 9.14 0.30 -12.54
CA GLU A 56 8.72 1.47 -11.78
C GLU A 56 7.47 2.11 -12.38
N CYS A 57 6.64 2.66 -11.49
CA CYS A 57 5.43 3.35 -11.87
C CYS A 57 5.78 4.77 -12.37
N LYS A 58 5.49 5.05 -13.64
CA LYS A 58 5.78 6.34 -14.28
C LYS A 58 4.63 7.30 -14.02
N PHE A 59 4.85 8.35 -13.21
CA PHE A 59 3.87 9.40 -12.98
C PHE A 59 4.44 10.79 -13.30
N PRO A 60 3.77 11.61 -14.15
CA PRO A 60 2.54 11.31 -14.90
C PRO A 60 2.80 10.32 -16.05
N TYR A 61 1.77 9.52 -16.38
CA TYR A 61 1.86 8.56 -17.45
C TYR A 61 1.94 9.26 -18.83
N PRO A 62 2.86 8.87 -19.73
CA PRO A 62 3.03 9.51 -21.03
C PRO A 62 1.77 9.39 -21.91
N PRO A 63 1.25 10.51 -22.46
CA PRO A 63 -0.01 10.51 -23.21
C PRO A 63 0.02 9.69 -24.50
N LEU A 64 1.20 9.42 -25.07
CA LEU A 64 1.40 8.58 -26.25
C LEU A 64 2.38 7.41 -25.99
N GLY A 65 2.54 7.00 -24.73
CA GLY A 65 3.44 5.91 -24.35
C GLY A 65 2.80 4.51 -24.45
N PRO A 66 3.64 3.45 -24.59
CA PRO A 66 3.17 2.08 -24.55
C PRO A 66 2.60 1.75 -23.16
N PRO A 67 1.50 0.96 -23.06
CA PRO A 67 0.79 0.67 -21.81
C PRO A 67 1.76 0.31 -20.67
N GLU A 68 1.52 0.76 -19.44
CA GLU A 68 2.41 0.51 -18.26
C GLU A 68 2.80 -0.97 -18.11
N GLY A 69 1.92 -1.88 -18.51
CA GLY A 69 2.15 -3.32 -18.47
C GLY A 69 2.90 -3.93 -19.64
N ALA A 70 3.28 -3.15 -20.66
CA ALA A 70 3.97 -3.65 -21.84
C ALA A 70 5.39 -4.12 -21.51
N GLU A 71 6.11 -3.36 -20.68
CA GLU A 71 7.51 -3.63 -20.33
C GLU A 71 7.65 -4.92 -19.51
N GLY A 72 6.71 -5.21 -18.60
CA GLY A 72 6.74 -6.40 -17.74
C GLY A 72 6.03 -7.64 -18.31
N LYS A 73 5.46 -7.58 -19.52
CA LYS A 73 4.60 -8.66 -20.02
C LYS A 73 5.32 -10.01 -20.09
N ASP A 74 6.59 -10.00 -20.47
CA ASP A 74 7.40 -11.21 -20.66
C ASP A 74 7.95 -11.77 -19.35
N THR A 75 7.98 -10.97 -18.29
CA THR A 75 8.42 -11.38 -16.94
C THR A 75 7.25 -11.89 -16.08
N ALA A 76 6.01 -11.52 -16.41
CA ALA A 76 4.82 -12.04 -15.76
C ALA A 76 4.74 -13.57 -15.84
N ARG A 77 4.44 -14.18 -14.69
CA ARG A 77 4.22 -15.63 -14.54
C ARG A 77 2.75 -16.03 -14.67
N ASP A 78 1.88 -15.06 -14.92
CA ASP A 78 0.43 -15.25 -15.02
C ASP A 78 0.06 -16.07 -16.26
N VAL A 79 -1.02 -16.85 -16.15
CA VAL A 79 -1.56 -17.59 -17.30
C VAL A 79 -2.49 -16.65 -18.08
N TRP A 80 -2.03 -16.21 -19.24
CA TRP A 80 -2.78 -15.32 -20.12
C TRP A 80 -3.85 -16.08 -20.92
N GLY A 81 -5.03 -15.48 -21.07
CA GLY A 81 -6.16 -16.05 -21.80
C GLY A 81 -7.37 -15.11 -21.80
N ILE A 82 -8.55 -15.61 -22.17
CA ILE A 82 -9.81 -14.85 -22.10
C ILE A 82 -10.13 -14.48 -20.64
N GLN A 83 -9.82 -15.39 -19.71
CA GLN A 83 -9.85 -15.14 -18.28
C GLN A 83 -8.44 -15.40 -17.73
N PRO A 84 -7.61 -14.35 -17.59
CA PRO A 84 -6.26 -14.50 -17.08
C PRO A 84 -6.30 -14.97 -15.62
N ILE A 85 -5.40 -15.90 -15.28
CA ILE A 85 -5.28 -16.43 -13.92
C ILE A 85 -4.01 -15.84 -13.31
N PRO A 86 -4.14 -14.97 -12.29
CA PRO A 86 -2.99 -14.44 -11.59
C PRO A 86 -2.29 -15.56 -10.81
N GLN A 87 -0.97 -15.65 -10.97
CA GLN A 87 -0.11 -16.62 -10.26
C GLN A 87 0.71 -15.95 -9.16
N TYR A 88 0.53 -14.65 -8.93
CA TYR A 88 1.10 -13.96 -7.77
C TYR A 88 0.31 -14.30 -6.49
N ASP A 89 1.03 -14.48 -5.38
CA ASP A 89 0.42 -14.70 -4.07
C ASP A 89 -0.40 -13.50 -3.59
N ARG A 90 -1.40 -13.76 -2.73
CA ARG A 90 -2.19 -12.70 -2.09
C ARG A 90 -1.28 -11.84 -1.22
N LEU A 91 -1.01 -10.63 -1.68
CA LEU A 91 -0.07 -9.73 -1.01
C LEU A 91 -0.79 -8.82 -0.01
N GLY A 92 -0.32 -8.82 1.24
CA GLY A 92 -0.74 -7.83 2.24
C GLY A 92 0.05 -6.52 2.13
N PHE A 93 -0.51 -5.41 2.60
CA PHE A 93 0.19 -4.12 2.56
C PHE A 93 1.47 -4.10 3.42
N ARG A 94 1.45 -4.73 4.59
CA ARG A 94 2.65 -4.87 5.45
C ARG A 94 3.77 -5.61 4.72
N GLU A 95 3.42 -6.69 4.06
CA GLU A 95 4.38 -7.48 3.28
C GLU A 95 4.95 -6.68 2.10
N LEU A 96 4.15 -5.83 1.45
CA LEU A 96 4.63 -4.90 0.42
C LEU A 96 5.70 -3.95 0.98
N VAL A 97 5.49 -3.39 2.18
CA VAL A 97 6.46 -2.52 2.86
C VAL A 97 7.73 -3.30 3.23
N ASP A 98 7.59 -4.49 3.83
CA ASP A 98 8.73 -5.32 4.21
C ASP A 98 9.60 -5.67 2.99
N ARG A 99 8.98 -6.01 1.84
CA ARG A 99 9.68 -6.29 0.57
C ARG A 99 10.41 -5.06 0.05
N TYR A 100 9.78 -3.87 0.12
CA TYR A 100 10.40 -2.62 -0.26
C TYR A 100 11.63 -2.31 0.60
N GLU A 101 11.47 -2.34 1.93
CA GLU A 101 12.54 -2.04 2.89
C GLU A 101 13.71 -3.03 2.76
N ALA A 102 13.41 -4.33 2.62
CA ALA A 102 14.43 -5.34 2.37
C ALA A 102 15.18 -5.10 1.06
N ARG A 103 14.50 -4.60 0.01
CA ARG A 103 15.18 -4.25 -1.25
C ARG A 103 16.07 -3.02 -1.09
N GLN A 104 15.59 -1.98 -0.43
CA GLN A 104 16.38 -0.78 -0.15
C GLN A 104 17.62 -1.09 0.70
N ALA A 105 17.49 -1.98 1.70
CA ALA A 105 18.61 -2.45 2.50
C ALA A 105 19.68 -3.14 1.65
N ARG A 106 19.28 -4.05 0.74
CA ARG A 106 20.22 -4.70 -0.20
C ARG A 106 20.95 -3.70 -1.09
N ILE A 107 20.23 -2.69 -1.60
CA ILE A 107 20.82 -1.64 -2.44
C ILE A 107 21.83 -0.82 -1.65
N ALA A 108 21.50 -0.45 -0.40
CA ALA A 108 22.40 0.30 0.48
C ALA A 108 23.67 -0.49 0.84
N GLU A 109 23.57 -1.81 1.03
CA GLU A 109 24.72 -2.69 1.29
C GLU A 109 25.63 -2.89 0.06
N GLN A 110 25.05 -2.89 -1.14
CA GLN A 110 25.79 -3.10 -2.40
C GLN A 110 26.38 -1.81 -2.99
N GLY A 111 25.93 -0.65 -2.52
CA GLY A 111 26.30 0.68 -3.02
C GLY A 111 27.17 1.50 -2.07
N GLY A 112 27.81 0.88 -1.08
CA GLY A 112 28.78 1.48 -0.14
C GLY A 112 30.22 1.07 -0.41
#